data_AF-W4P9E2-F1
#
_entry.id   AF-W4P9E2-F1
#
_cell.length_a   1.000
_cell.length_b   1.000
_cell.length_c   1.000
_cell.angle_alpha   90.00
_cell.angle_beta   90.00
_cell.angle_gamma   90.00
#
_symmetry.space_group_name_H-M   'P 1'
#
loop_
_entity.id
_entity.type
_entity.pdbx_description
1 polymer ?
#
loop_
_entity_poly.entity_id
_entity_poly.type
_entity_poly.pdbx_seq_one_letter_code
_entity_poly.pdbx_strand_id
1 'polypeptide(L)'
;MPPATNTGANTFGCLIDGWIYSGGRYSTDWFFPVKEPERSIKFIYKEKKEEMEASVYIDGDGNTIDFKILSPEEGKECPLTDFMFIKEALKDGTAHITRFDLKKKIVSGTFENNDRLTKGRFDTYFEIDSYDYPEHEGKQHVIRTKRIKPALLESASNQ
;
A
#
# COMPACT_ATOMS: atom_id res chain seq x y z
N MET A 1 17.17 11.99 3.25
CA MET A 1 16.18 11.30 4.11
C MET A 1 15.36 12.35 4.83
N PRO A 2 14.04 12.17 4.99
CA PRO A 2 13.20 13.09 5.74
C PRO A 2 13.71 13.26 7.20
N PRO A 3 13.45 14.41 7.84
CA PRO A 3 13.88 14.66 9.20
C PRO A 3 13.31 13.63 10.19
N ALA A 4 13.98 13.43 11.32
CA ALA A 4 13.48 12.54 12.38
C ALA A 4 12.41 13.30 13.16
N THR A 5 11.15 13.09 12.80
CA THR A 5 9.99 13.67 13.48
C THR A 5 9.05 12.56 13.93
N ASN A 6 8.29 12.84 14.99
CA ASN A 6 7.31 11.91 15.58
C ASN A 6 5.94 12.59 15.69
N THR A 7 5.64 13.50 14.75
CA THR A 7 4.49 14.41 14.84
C THR A 7 3.41 14.10 13.79
N GLY A 8 3.61 13.09 12.94
CA GLY A 8 2.76 12.84 11.80
C GLY A 8 3.02 13.82 10.66
N ALA A 9 4.28 14.14 10.37
CA ALA A 9 4.65 15.14 9.36
C ALA A 9 4.24 14.81 7.90
N ASN A 10 3.60 13.66 7.67
CA ASN A 10 3.22 13.10 6.38
C ASN A 10 4.42 12.98 5.41
N THR A 11 5.48 12.33 5.90
CA THR A 11 6.72 12.14 5.14
C THR A 11 7.03 10.66 4.96
N PHE A 12 7.57 10.32 3.80
CA PHE A 12 8.11 9.01 3.49
C PHE A 12 9.33 9.17 2.58
N GLY A 13 10.37 8.39 2.84
CA GLY A 13 11.42 8.19 1.85
C GLY A 13 12.33 7.02 2.18
N CYS A 14 12.96 6.47 1.15
CA CYS A 14 13.91 5.38 1.30
C CYS A 14 15.01 5.38 0.23
N LEU A 15 16.06 4.59 0.48
CA LEU A 15 17.07 4.24 -0.50
C LEU A 15 16.88 2.80 -0.96
N ILE A 16 16.66 2.61 -2.26
CA ILE A 16 16.64 1.29 -2.93
C ILE A 16 17.72 1.33 -4.01
N ASP A 17 18.69 0.42 -3.96
CA ASP A 17 19.86 0.38 -4.86
C ASP A 17 20.66 1.70 -4.89
N GLY A 18 20.65 2.44 -3.78
CA GLY A 18 21.30 3.75 -3.68
C GLY A 18 20.50 4.92 -4.29
N TRP A 19 19.35 4.65 -4.91
CA TRP A 19 18.45 5.68 -5.43
C TRP A 19 17.42 6.12 -4.40
N ILE A 20 17.08 7.41 -4.43
CA ILE A 20 16.11 8.01 -3.50
C ILE A 20 14.70 7.84 -4.06
N TYR A 21 13.81 7.29 -3.23
CA TYR A 21 12.38 7.27 -3.46
C TYR A 21 11.67 8.01 -2.33
N SER A 22 10.68 8.83 -2.68
CA SER A 22 9.94 9.67 -1.73
C SER A 22 8.46 9.68 -2.06
N GLY A 23 7.61 9.54 -1.04
CA GLY A 23 6.18 9.81 -1.15
C GLY A 23 5.89 11.32 -1.10
N GLY A 24 4.62 11.71 -1.15
CA GLY A 24 4.21 13.13 -1.02
C GLY A 24 4.15 13.91 -2.32
N ARG A 25 4.68 13.38 -3.43
CA ARG A 25 4.81 14.11 -4.71
C ARG A 25 3.75 13.78 -5.74
N TYR A 26 3.24 12.55 -5.72
CA TYR A 26 2.32 12.03 -6.74
C TYR A 26 1.00 11.67 -6.08
N SER A 27 -0.08 12.31 -6.53
CA SER A 27 -1.46 11.95 -6.18
C SER A 27 -2.16 11.41 -7.41
N THR A 28 -3.12 10.50 -7.23
CA THR A 28 -3.96 9.94 -8.30
C THR A 28 -4.96 10.93 -8.92
N ASP A 29 -4.80 12.23 -8.66
CA ASP A 29 -5.78 13.29 -8.99
C ASP A 29 -5.87 13.63 -10.48
N TRP A 30 -5.07 12.98 -11.34
CA TRP A 30 -5.13 13.23 -12.80
C TRP A 30 -6.46 12.81 -13.43
N PHE A 31 -7.20 11.87 -12.83
CA PHE A 31 -8.45 11.34 -13.40
C PHE A 31 -9.73 11.72 -12.65
N PHE A 32 -9.65 12.20 -11.40
CA PHE A 32 -10.82 12.58 -10.61
C PHE A 32 -10.57 13.92 -9.92
N PRO A 33 -11.48 14.90 -10.01
CA PRO A 33 -11.38 16.15 -9.26
C PRO A 33 -11.74 15.90 -7.79
N VAL A 34 -10.91 15.14 -7.08
CA VAL A 34 -10.97 14.99 -5.63
C VAL A 34 -9.90 15.92 -5.07
N LYS A 35 -10.33 16.90 -4.28
CA LYS A 35 -9.45 17.91 -3.65
C LYS A 35 -8.69 17.35 -2.45
N GLU A 36 -7.99 16.22 -2.59
CA GLU A 36 -7.31 15.60 -1.45
C GLU A 36 -5.85 15.28 -1.81
N PRO A 37 -4.85 16.03 -1.31
CA PRO A 37 -3.43 15.67 -1.42
C PRO A 37 -3.05 14.39 -0.64
N GLU A 38 -4.05 13.59 -0.21
CA GLU A 38 -3.96 12.58 0.84
C GLU A 38 -3.57 11.18 0.36
N ARG A 39 -3.39 10.93 -0.94
CA ARG A 39 -3.26 9.55 -1.45
C ARG A 39 -1.84 9.07 -1.74
N SER A 40 -0.84 9.94 -1.62
CA SER A 40 0.54 9.56 -2.01
C SER A 40 1.24 8.66 -0.99
N ILE A 41 0.89 8.76 0.29
CA ILE A 41 1.41 7.96 1.40
C ILE A 41 0.19 7.48 2.18
N LYS A 42 -0.11 6.18 2.10
CA LYS A 42 -1.26 5.59 2.79
C LYS A 42 -0.80 4.52 3.76
N PHE A 43 -1.17 4.69 5.02
CA PHE A 43 -0.94 3.70 6.08
C PHE A 43 -2.28 3.30 6.67
N ILE A 44 -2.54 2.01 6.77
CA ILE A 44 -3.78 1.44 7.32
C ILE A 44 -3.40 0.44 8.40
N TYR A 45 -3.89 0.66 9.62
CA TYR A 45 -3.72 -0.27 10.73
C TYR A 45 -4.94 -1.20 10.85
N LYS A 46 -4.71 -2.49 10.70
CA LYS A 46 -5.70 -3.57 10.87
C LYS A 46 -5.66 -4.06 12.31
N GLU A 47 -6.51 -3.51 13.15
CA GLU A 47 -6.47 -3.72 14.60
C GLU A 47 -6.59 -5.20 15.00
N LYS A 48 -7.45 -5.97 14.31
CA LYS A 48 -7.66 -7.40 14.60
C LYS A 48 -6.45 -8.29 14.26
N LYS A 49 -5.67 -7.90 13.25
CA LYS A 49 -4.48 -8.63 12.81
C LYS A 49 -3.20 -8.09 13.46
N GLU A 50 -3.30 -6.91 14.08
CA GLU A 50 -2.14 -6.14 14.55
C GLU A 50 -1.15 -5.86 13.40
N GLU A 51 -1.66 -5.53 12.22
CA GLU A 51 -0.85 -5.31 11.01
C GLU A 51 -1.00 -3.88 10.51
N MET A 52 0.13 -3.24 10.17
CA MET A 52 0.13 -1.97 9.44
C MET A 52 0.44 -2.24 7.97
N GLU A 53 -0.47 -1.86 7.07
CA GLU A 53 -0.24 -1.88 5.63
C GLU A 53 0.14 -0.48 5.15
N ALA A 54 1.27 -0.38 4.46
CA ALA A 54 1.74 0.85 3.85
C ALA A 54 1.70 0.73 2.32
N SER A 55 1.23 1.79 1.66
CA SER A 55 1.25 1.93 0.20
C SER A 55 1.64 3.36 -0.15
N VAL A 56 2.72 3.51 -0.92
CA VAL A 56 3.30 4.81 -1.25
C VAL A 56 3.52 4.94 -2.74
N TYR A 57 2.90 5.95 -3.37
CA TYR A 57 3.11 6.26 -4.77
C TYR A 57 4.43 7.01 -4.98
N ILE A 58 5.24 6.53 -5.92
CA ILE A 58 6.57 7.07 -6.20
C ILE A 58 6.70 7.74 -7.57
N ASP A 59 5.71 7.57 -8.45
CA ASP A 59 5.60 8.28 -9.73
C ASP A 59 4.13 8.42 -10.21
N GLY A 60 3.96 9.07 -11.35
CA GLY A 60 2.64 9.28 -11.99
C GLY A 60 2.13 8.09 -12.81
N ASP A 61 2.95 7.04 -12.99
CA ASP A 61 2.58 5.84 -13.74
C ASP A 61 1.88 4.79 -12.85
N GLY A 62 1.67 5.14 -11.58
CA GLY A 62 1.01 4.29 -10.59
C GLY A 62 1.95 3.27 -9.97
N ASN A 63 3.26 3.47 -10.04
CA ASN A 63 4.20 2.62 -9.33
C ASN A 63 4.20 2.96 -7.84
N THR A 64 4.22 1.90 -7.03
CA THR A 64 4.13 1.97 -5.58
C THR A 64 5.29 1.26 -4.90
N ILE A 65 5.55 1.69 -3.66
CA ILE A 65 6.22 0.92 -2.63
C ILE A 65 5.15 0.46 -1.65
N ASP A 66 5.00 -0.86 -1.50
CA ASP A 66 4.05 -1.46 -0.58
C ASP A 66 4.79 -2.35 0.41
N PHE A 67 4.36 -2.38 1.67
CA PHE A 67 4.90 -3.29 2.68
C PHE A 67 3.96 -3.40 3.87
N LYS A 68 4.23 -4.38 4.73
CA LYS A 68 3.55 -4.56 6.00
C LYS A 68 4.52 -4.44 7.17
N ILE A 69 4.03 -3.92 8.28
CA ILE A 69 4.70 -3.99 9.59
C ILE A 69 3.81 -4.81 10.52
N LEU A 70 4.36 -5.90 11.04
CA LEU A 70 3.65 -6.81 11.93
C LEU A 70 3.81 -6.36 13.38
N SER A 71 2.70 -6.35 14.14
CA SER A 71 2.61 -5.95 15.54
C SER A 71 3.41 -4.66 15.85
N PRO A 72 3.07 -3.52 15.22
CA PRO A 72 3.81 -2.27 15.42
C PRO A 72 3.74 -1.82 16.88
N GLU A 73 4.91 -1.56 17.49
CA GLU A 73 5.00 -1.14 18.89
C GLU A 73 6.07 -0.08 19.09
N GLU A 74 5.72 1.02 19.78
CA GLU A 74 6.63 2.14 20.03
C GLU A 74 7.89 1.71 20.79
N GLY A 75 9.06 2.05 20.25
CA GLY A 75 10.38 1.74 20.78
C GLY A 75 10.94 0.38 20.39
N LYS A 76 10.27 -0.39 19.51
CA LYS A 76 10.70 -1.74 19.11
C LYS A 76 11.05 -1.86 17.63
N GLU A 77 11.87 -2.88 17.35
CA GLU A 77 12.01 -3.45 16.02
C GLU A 77 10.83 -4.39 15.75
N CYS A 78 10.11 -4.12 14.68
CA CYS A 78 8.98 -4.90 14.22
C CYS A 78 9.32 -5.57 12.87
N PRO A 79 8.83 -6.78 12.58
CA PRO A 79 9.01 -7.41 11.28
C PRO A 79 8.40 -6.56 10.17
N LEU A 80 9.16 -6.36 9.10
CA LEU A 80 8.69 -5.77 7.86
C LEU A 80 8.58 -6.88 6.80
N THR A 81 7.39 -7.08 6.25
CA THR A 81 7.08 -8.18 5.32
C THR A 81 6.34 -7.71 4.09
N ASP A 82 6.21 -8.59 3.10
CA ASP A 82 5.48 -8.33 1.84
C ASP A 82 5.96 -7.05 1.13
N PHE A 83 7.28 -6.79 1.17
CA PHE A 83 7.84 -5.58 0.57
C PHE A 83 7.81 -5.68 -0.95
N MET A 84 7.06 -4.79 -1.60
CA MET A 84 6.94 -4.69 -3.04
C MET A 84 7.47 -3.33 -3.51
N PHE A 85 8.35 -3.34 -4.49
CA PHE A 85 8.87 -2.16 -5.17
C PHE A 85 8.59 -2.27 -6.66
N ILE A 86 7.73 -1.42 -7.22
CA ILE A 86 7.39 -1.44 -8.66
C ILE A 86 6.98 -2.86 -9.11
N LYS A 87 6.09 -3.51 -8.34
CA LYS A 87 5.61 -4.89 -8.58
C LYS A 87 6.68 -5.98 -8.49
N GLU A 88 7.89 -5.65 -8.05
CA GLU A 88 8.96 -6.60 -7.71
C GLU A 88 8.95 -6.86 -6.20
N ALA A 89 8.90 -8.13 -5.80
CA ALA A 89 9.04 -8.50 -4.39
C ALA A 89 10.50 -8.35 -3.95
N LEU A 90 10.73 -7.63 -2.87
CA LEU A 90 12.03 -7.56 -2.20
C LEU A 90 12.05 -8.43 -0.96
N LYS A 91 13.26 -8.65 -0.43
CA LYS A 91 13.46 -9.37 0.83
C LYS A 91 12.79 -8.63 1.99
N ASP A 92 12.20 -9.40 2.90
CA ASP A 92 11.71 -8.94 4.20
C ASP A 92 12.81 -8.27 5.02
N GLY A 93 12.38 -7.40 5.94
CA GLY A 93 13.26 -6.54 6.71
C GLY A 93 12.74 -6.26 8.12
N THR A 94 13.20 -5.15 8.67
CA THR A 94 12.81 -4.67 10.00
C THR A 94 12.41 -3.21 9.93
N ALA A 95 11.44 -2.85 10.77
CA ALA A 95 11.03 -1.48 11.00
C ALA A 95 11.22 -1.12 12.48
N HIS A 96 12.03 -0.11 12.75
CA HIS A 96 12.15 0.49 14.08
C HIS A 96 11.05 1.54 14.26
N ILE A 97 10.11 1.28 15.16
CA ILE A 97 8.99 2.19 15.40
C ILE A 97 9.36 3.20 16.48
N THR A 98 9.52 4.47 16.11
CA THR A 98 9.83 5.56 17.05
C THR A 98 8.59 6.19 17.67
N ARG A 99 7.42 6.01 17.04
CA ARG A 99 6.13 6.48 17.54
C ARG A 99 5.02 5.57 17.06
N PHE A 100 4.12 5.16 17.95
CA PHE A 100 2.87 4.50 17.58
C PHE A 100 1.75 4.93 18.53
N ASP A 101 0.95 5.90 18.09
CA ASP A 101 -0.12 6.51 18.89
C ASP A 101 -1.48 6.26 18.24
N LEU A 102 -2.24 5.30 18.76
CA LEU A 102 -3.58 4.96 18.27
C LEU A 102 -4.60 6.11 18.42
N LYS A 103 -4.42 6.99 19.43
CA LYS A 103 -5.37 8.09 19.67
C LYS A 103 -5.16 9.22 18.68
N LYS A 104 -3.90 9.59 18.45
CA LYS A 104 -3.52 10.62 17.46
C LYS A 104 -3.40 10.06 16.05
N LYS A 105 -3.45 8.74 15.91
CA LYS A 105 -3.25 7.99 14.67
C LYS A 105 -1.91 8.31 13.99
N ILE A 106 -0.84 8.40 14.79
CA ILE A 106 0.50 8.73 14.29
C ILE A 106 1.37 7.49 14.35
N VAL A 107 2.07 7.21 13.26
CA VAL A 107 3.13 6.20 13.20
C VAL A 107 4.39 6.82 12.60
N SER A 108 5.52 6.58 13.24
CA SER A 108 6.82 7.09 12.81
C SER A 108 7.89 6.03 13.03
N GLY A 109 8.87 5.97 12.14
CA GLY A 109 9.91 4.96 12.24
C GLY A 109 10.92 4.98 11.11
N THR A 110 11.91 4.09 11.23
CA THR A 110 12.88 3.77 10.18
C THR A 110 12.74 2.32 9.76
N PHE A 111 13.18 1.98 8.55
CA PHE A 111 13.06 0.61 8.06
C PHE A 111 14.17 0.27 7.06
N GLU A 112 14.56 -1.00 7.00
CA GLU A 112 15.58 -1.53 6.11
C GLU A 112 15.43 -3.05 5.94
N ASN A 113 16.06 -3.63 4.91
CA ASN A 113 16.06 -5.09 4.71
C ASN A 113 17.46 -5.72 4.63
N ASN A 114 18.51 -4.95 4.97
CA ASN A 114 19.92 -5.37 4.90
C ASN A 114 20.34 -5.90 3.51
N ASP A 115 19.67 -5.43 2.45
CA ASP A 115 19.92 -5.79 1.05
C ASP A 115 19.79 -4.53 0.18
N ARG A 116 18.92 -4.52 -0.84
CA ARG A 116 18.71 -3.36 -1.72
C ARG A 116 18.16 -2.13 -0.99
N LEU A 117 17.38 -2.34 0.09
CA LEU A 117 16.75 -1.29 0.89
C LEU A 117 17.57 -1.00 2.14
N THR A 118 18.25 0.14 2.16
CA THR A 118 19.31 0.41 3.16
C THR A 118 19.04 1.57 4.11
N LYS A 119 18.10 2.48 3.80
CA LYS A 119 17.75 3.63 4.65
C LYS A 119 16.32 4.09 4.39
N GLY A 120 15.34 3.50 5.05
CA GLY A 120 13.93 3.92 5.00
C GLY A 120 13.52 4.77 6.20
N ARG A 121 12.60 5.71 6.01
CA ARG A 121 11.96 6.49 7.07
C ARG A 121 10.55 6.93 6.70
N PHE A 122 9.66 6.92 7.68
CA PHE A 122 8.32 7.49 7.59
C PHE A 122 7.94 8.23 8.88
N ASP A 123 7.09 9.26 8.75
CA ASP A 123 6.38 9.91 9.84
C ASP A 123 5.04 10.39 9.30
N THR A 124 3.95 9.70 9.62
CA THR A 124 2.65 9.93 8.98
C THR A 124 1.48 9.61 9.89
N TYR A 125 0.30 10.05 9.46
CA TYR A 125 -0.96 9.57 10.01
C TYR A 125 -1.37 8.24 9.36
N PHE A 126 -2.13 7.43 10.10
CA PHE A 126 -2.71 6.19 9.57
C PHE A 126 -4.23 6.14 9.78
N GLU A 127 -4.91 5.36 8.95
CA GLU A 127 -6.31 5.00 9.13
C GLU A 127 -6.41 3.71 9.96
N ILE A 128 -7.52 3.54 10.68
CA ILE A 128 -7.78 2.29 11.40
C ILE A 128 -8.85 1.55 10.61
N ASP A 129 -8.52 0.35 10.15
CA ASP A 129 -9.49 -0.59 9.60
C ASP A 129 -9.90 -1.56 10.70
N SER A 130 -11.08 -1.31 11.26
CA SER A 130 -11.72 -2.16 12.25
C SER A 130 -12.60 -3.25 11.62
N TYR A 131 -12.78 -3.23 10.29
CA TYR A 131 -13.69 -4.15 9.60
C TYR A 131 -12.98 -5.45 9.23
N ASP A 132 -13.65 -6.55 9.56
CA ASP A 132 -13.23 -7.91 9.23
C ASP A 132 -13.89 -8.28 7.91
N TYR A 133 -13.33 -7.79 6.80
CA TYR A 133 -13.73 -8.33 5.50
C TYR A 133 -13.20 -9.76 5.44
N PRO A 134 -14.07 -10.79 5.33
CA PRO A 134 -13.61 -12.15 5.16
C PRO A 134 -12.72 -12.18 3.92
N GLU A 135 -11.47 -12.63 4.07
CA GLU A 135 -10.58 -12.82 2.94
C GLU A 135 -11.29 -13.69 1.92
N HIS A 136 -11.59 -13.12 0.75
CA HIS A 136 -12.14 -13.90 -0.34
C HIS A 136 -11.02 -14.84 -0.83
N GLU A 137 -10.97 -16.05 -0.27
CA GLU A 137 -10.21 -17.16 -0.83
C GLU A 137 -10.45 -17.19 -2.34
N GLY A 138 -9.35 -17.10 -3.10
CA GLY A 138 -9.34 -16.88 -4.53
C GLY A 138 -10.31 -17.77 -5.30
N LYS A 139 -11.46 -17.23 -5.68
CA LYS A 139 -12.24 -17.77 -6.79
C LYS A 139 -11.62 -17.23 -8.07
N GLN A 140 -10.72 -18.03 -8.65
CA GLN A 140 -10.31 -17.94 -10.04
C GLN A 140 -11.56 -17.65 -10.88
N HIS A 141 -11.64 -16.44 -11.44
CA HIS A 141 -12.67 -16.10 -12.40
C HIS A 141 -12.41 -16.91 -13.67
N VAL A 142 -12.95 -18.12 -13.72
CA VAL A 142 -13.13 -18.84 -14.99
C VAL A 142 -14.09 -17.99 -15.80
N ILE A 143 -13.56 -17.25 -16.76
CA ILE A 143 -14.34 -16.55 -17.78
C ILE A 143 -15.11 -17.64 -18.54
N ARG A 144 -16.34 -17.92 -18.12
CA ARG A 144 -17.31 -18.65 -18.94
C ARG A 144 -17.72 -17.71 -20.06
N THR A 145 -16.97 -17.74 -21.16
CA THR A 145 -17.42 -17.21 -22.44
C THR A 145 -18.80 -17.82 -22.74
N LYS A 146 -19.86 -17.00 -22.67
CA LYS A 146 -21.16 -17.38 -23.22
C LYS A 146 -21.00 -17.49 -24.73
N ARG A 147 -20.69 -18.69 -25.23
CA ARG A 147 -20.95 -19.06 -26.63
C ARG A 147 -22.43 -18.78 -26.88
N ILE A 148 -22.69 -17.81 -27.75
CA ILE A 148 -24.00 -17.62 -28.38
C ILE A 148 -24.32 -18.93 -29.11
N LYS A 149 -25.41 -19.59 -28.71
CA LYS A 149 -25.92 -20.76 -29.43
C LYS A 149 -26.59 -20.28 -30.71
N PRO A 150 -26.23 -20.78 -31.90
CA PRO A 150 -27.03 -20.57 -33.09
C PRO A 150 -28.27 -21.46 -32.99
N ALA A 151 -29.45 -20.86 -33.06
CA ALA A 151 -30.69 -21.59 -33.31
C ALA A 151 -31.40 -20.89 -34.47
N LEU A 152 -31.35 -21.54 -35.64
CA LEU A 152 -32.30 -21.35 -36.73
C LEU A 152 -33.73 -21.53 -36.20
N LEU A 153 -34.67 -20.70 -36.64
CA LEU A 153 -35.63 -21.14 -37.66
C LEU A 153 -36.42 -19.97 -38.27
N GLU A 154 -36.42 -19.98 -39.59
CA GLU A 154 -37.43 -19.53 -40.56
C GLU A 154 -38.78 -19.04 -40.01
N SER A 155 -39.18 -17.82 -40.39
CA SER A 155 -40.43 -17.59 -41.14
C SER A 155 -40.59 -16.10 -41.46
N ALA A 156 -40.25 -15.70 -42.69
CA ALA A 156 -40.82 -14.52 -43.32
C ALA A 156 -40.75 -14.69 -44.85
N SER A 157 -41.58 -15.60 -45.35
CA SER A 157 -42.17 -15.44 -46.68
C SER A 157 -43.16 -14.29 -46.59
N ASN A 158 -42.90 -13.19 -47.31
CA ASN A 158 -43.89 -12.40 -48.06
C ASN A 158 -43.29 -11.08 -48.54
N GLN A 159 -42.65 -11.12 -49.72
CA GLN A 159 -42.95 -10.32 -50.93
C GLN A 159 -41.73 -10.29 -51.86
#